data_AF-A0A3D5J6H1-F1
#
_entry.id   AF-A0A3D5J6H1-F1
#
_cell.length_a   1.000
_cell.length_b   1.000
_cell.length_c   1.000
_cell.angle_alpha   90.00
_cell.angle_beta   90.00
_cell.angle_gamma   90.00
#
_symmetry.space_group_name_H-M   'P 1'
#
loop_
_entity.id
_entity.type
_entity.pdbx_description
1 polymer ?
#
loop_
_entity_poly.entity_id
_entity_poly.type
_entity_poly.pdbx_seq_one_letter_code
_entity_poly.pdbx_strand_id
1 'polypeptide(L)'
;MEIIPCFRGFEVVSPLNRRTTEVPIQHASWNQLSEGSVHFHCSTWGNTTNATSSTQGLALRITYKTTAKLRVQMNQESINLPIHALTKGSISGNLGPIDSPAYQSGLSLPSQYSRKVAFQLDSKCFEKCEYQWAYGRVRLKNGHWGVSSPIFLY
;
A
#
# COMPACT_ATOMS: atom_id res chain seq x y z
N MET A 1 3.59 -12.53 9.48
CA MET A 1 2.91 -11.54 8.62
C MET A 1 3.83 -10.34 8.43
N GLU A 2 3.94 -9.79 7.22
CA GLU A 2 4.68 -8.55 6.95
C GLU A 2 3.69 -7.42 6.67
N ILE A 3 3.93 -6.25 7.27
CA ILE A 3 3.06 -5.09 7.24
C ILE A 3 3.75 -3.99 6.42
N ILE A 4 3.07 -3.49 5.40
CA ILE A 4 3.55 -2.44 4.51
C ILE A 4 2.61 -1.25 4.63
N PRO A 5 2.95 -0.21 5.42
CA PRO A 5 2.12 0.98 5.54
C PRO A 5 2.09 1.76 4.24
N CYS A 6 0.89 2.12 3.78
CA CYS A 6 0.65 2.91 2.57
C CYS A 6 -0.08 4.21 2.92
N PHE A 7 0.38 4.90 3.97
CA PHE A 7 -0.21 6.17 4.41
C PHE A 7 0.26 7.33 3.55
N ARG A 8 -0.67 8.24 3.24
CA ARG A 8 -0.43 9.43 2.44
C ARG A 8 -0.63 10.68 3.30
N GLY A 9 0.32 11.60 3.25
CA GLY A 9 0.17 12.90 3.91
C GLY A 9 -0.93 13.76 3.27
N PHE A 10 -1.32 14.82 3.98
CA PHE A 10 -2.37 15.76 3.56
C PHE A 10 -2.08 16.48 2.24
N GLU A 11 -0.82 16.77 1.96
CA GLU A 11 -0.40 17.51 0.77
C GLU A 11 0.93 16.99 0.20
N VAL A 12 1.05 17.08 -1.12
CA VAL A 12 2.36 17.32 -1.75
C VAL A 12 2.69 18.78 -1.46
N VAL A 13 3.24 19.06 -0.28
CA VAL A 13 3.65 20.41 0.10
C VAL A 13 4.75 20.87 -0.85
N SER A 14 4.44 21.87 -1.70
CA SER A 14 5.48 22.79 -2.14
C SER A 14 5.97 23.51 -0.89
N PRO A 15 7.29 23.52 -0.59
CA PRO A 15 7.85 24.23 0.56
C PRO A 15 7.45 25.72 0.64
N LEU A 16 6.98 26.29 -0.47
CA LEU A 16 6.57 27.69 -0.61
C LEU A 16 5.10 27.97 -0.26
N ASN A 17 4.24 26.95 -0.22
CA ASN A 17 2.82 27.10 0.11
C ASN A 17 2.56 26.93 1.62
N ARG A 18 3.13 27.82 2.44
CA ARG A 18 2.69 27.97 3.84
C ARG A 18 1.42 28.81 3.88
N ARG A 19 0.27 28.19 3.70
CA ARG A 19 -0.99 28.76 4.21
C ARG A 19 -1.70 27.74 5.07
N THR A 20 -2.04 28.20 6.27
CA THR A 20 -2.87 27.61 7.32
C THR A 20 -2.23 26.65 8.33
N THR A 21 -2.68 26.91 9.55
CA THR A 21 -2.35 26.43 10.90
C THR A 21 -2.56 24.94 11.10
N GLU A 22 -1.62 24.31 11.80
CA GLU A 22 -1.71 22.97 12.43
C GLU A 22 -2.18 21.82 11.52
N VAL A 23 -1.30 21.34 10.66
CA VAL A 23 -1.43 19.99 10.08
C VAL A 23 -1.14 18.96 11.18
N PRO A 24 -2.05 18.02 11.51
CA PRO A 24 -1.77 17.00 12.50
C PRO A 24 -0.55 16.17 12.07
N ILE A 25 0.53 16.26 12.85
CA ILE A 25 1.79 15.56 12.60
C ILE A 25 1.56 14.03 12.57
N GLN A 26 0.53 13.55 13.29
CA GLN A 26 0.14 12.14 13.35
C GLN A 26 -1.30 11.95 12.85
N HIS A 27 -1.46 11.73 11.54
CA HIS A 27 -2.75 11.42 10.90
C HIS A 27 -2.98 9.93 10.65
N ALA A 28 -1.93 9.13 10.82
CA ALA A 28 -2.00 7.69 10.74
C ALA A 28 -0.95 7.04 11.67
N SER A 29 -1.32 5.91 12.27
CA SER A 29 -0.44 5.07 13.07
C SER A 29 -0.86 3.61 12.93
N TRP A 30 0.07 2.70 13.20
CA TRP A 30 -0.21 1.27 13.21
C TRP A 30 0.66 0.59 14.25
N ASN A 31 0.11 -0.47 14.85
CA ASN A 31 0.80 -1.33 15.79
C ASN A 31 0.45 -2.78 15.48
N GLN A 32 1.46 -3.65 15.41
CA GLN A 32 1.24 -5.08 15.34
C GLN A 32 0.87 -5.60 16.72
N LEU A 33 -0.33 -6.17 16.86
CA LEU A 33 -0.82 -6.71 18.14
C LEU A 33 -0.35 -8.16 18.36
N SER A 34 -0.20 -8.92 17.28
CA SER A 34 0.29 -10.30 17.28
C SER A 34 0.79 -10.70 15.90
N GLU A 35 1.30 -11.93 15.75
CA GLU A 35 1.76 -12.44 14.45
C GLU A 35 0.70 -12.36 13.34
N GLY A 36 -0.58 -12.44 13.69
CA GLY A 36 -1.72 -12.43 12.76
C GLY A 36 -2.67 -11.25 12.91
N SER A 37 -2.32 -10.23 13.70
CA SER A 37 -3.20 -9.09 13.98
C SER A 37 -2.46 -7.76 13.94
N VAL A 38 -3.07 -6.79 13.27
CA VAL A 38 -2.59 -5.41 13.19
C VAL A 38 -3.73 -4.48 13.56
N HIS A 39 -3.43 -3.46 14.36
CA HIS A 39 -4.32 -2.34 14.59
C HIS A 39 -3.75 -1.14 13.87
N PHE A 40 -4.60 -0.43 13.15
CA PHE A 40 -4.23 0.84 12.54
C PHE A 40 -5.30 1.87 12.78
N HIS A 41 -4.83 3.11 12.91
CA HIS A 41 -5.65 4.28 13.06
C HIS A 41 -5.26 5.23 11.94
N CYS A 42 -6.23 5.75 11.21
CA CYS A 42 -5.98 6.76 10.19
C CYS A 42 -7.17 7.71 10.07
N SER A 43 -6.87 8.96 9.77
CA SER A 43 -7.85 9.91 9.27
C SER A 43 -7.89 9.85 7.75
N THR A 44 -9.09 9.86 7.17
CA THR A 44 -9.29 9.95 5.72
C THR A 44 -10.03 11.25 5.39
N TRP A 45 -9.84 11.75 4.18
CA TRP A 45 -10.52 12.93 3.68
C TRP A 45 -10.87 12.71 2.20
N GLY A 46 -11.78 13.54 1.70
CA GLY A 46 -12.14 13.53 0.28
C GLY A 46 -10.92 13.75 -0.61
N ASN A 47 -10.92 13.10 -1.78
CA ASN A 47 -9.84 13.28 -2.74
C ASN A 47 -9.68 14.76 -3.10
N THR A 48 -8.44 15.28 -3.04
CA THR A 48 -8.15 16.68 -3.39
C THR A 48 -8.45 17.00 -4.85
N THR A 49 -8.30 16.02 -5.74
CA THR A 49 -8.77 16.09 -7.14
C THR A 49 -9.35 14.74 -7.56
N ASN A 50 -10.12 14.71 -8.64
CA ASN A 50 -10.66 13.46 -9.22
C ASN A 50 -9.57 12.45 -9.64
N ALA A 51 -8.32 12.91 -9.83
CA ALA A 51 -7.20 12.07 -10.26
C ALA A 51 -6.25 11.68 -9.12
N THR A 52 -6.33 12.34 -7.96
CA THR A 52 -5.42 12.12 -6.83
C THR A 52 -6.18 11.44 -5.69
N SER A 53 -6.00 10.13 -5.54
CA SER A 53 -6.60 9.39 -4.43
C SER A 53 -5.96 9.81 -3.09
N SER A 54 -6.80 10.15 -2.12
CA SER A 54 -6.42 10.42 -0.72
C SER A 54 -6.65 9.21 0.19
N THR A 55 -6.76 8.01 -0.40
CA THR A 55 -6.99 6.77 0.31
C THR A 55 -5.80 6.43 1.20
N GLN A 56 -6.10 6.12 2.46
CA GLN A 56 -5.16 5.56 3.43
C GLN A 56 -5.29 4.05 3.45
N GLY A 57 -4.19 3.33 3.68
CA GLY A 57 -4.28 1.89 3.75
C GLY A 57 -3.04 1.19 4.26
N LEU A 58 -3.21 -0.11 4.52
CA LEU A 58 -2.15 -1.06 4.82
C LEU A 58 -2.18 -2.18 3.78
N ALA A 59 -1.01 -2.51 3.25
CA ALA A 59 -0.82 -3.76 2.53
C ALA A 59 -0.26 -4.80 3.50
N LEU A 60 -0.84 -6.00 3.47
CA LEU A 60 -0.43 -7.12 4.33
C LEU A 60 0.06 -8.26 3.45
N ARG A 61 1.29 -8.73 3.70
CA ARG A 61 1.81 -9.96 3.12
C ARG A 61 1.66 -11.07 4.15
N ILE A 62 0.82 -12.04 3.81
CA ILE A 62 0.45 -13.16 4.69
C ILE A 62 0.65 -14.50 3.99
N THR A 63 1.04 -15.49 4.77
CA THR A 63 0.87 -16.91 4.41
C THR A 63 -0.41 -17.39 5.07
N TYR A 64 -1.32 -17.99 4.31
CA TYR A 64 -2.62 -18.38 4.84
C TYR A 64 -3.04 -19.77 4.32
N LYS A 65 -3.83 -20.48 5.12
CA LYS A 65 -4.53 -21.71 4.69
C LYS A 65 -5.80 -21.31 3.95
N THR A 66 -6.28 -22.11 3.00
CA THR A 66 -7.53 -21.85 2.25
C THR A 66 -8.76 -21.67 3.15
N THR A 67 -8.72 -22.21 4.37
CA THR A 67 -9.75 -22.08 5.41
C THR A 67 -9.62 -20.82 6.27
N ALA A 68 -8.57 -20.03 6.09
CA ALA A 68 -8.33 -18.82 6.87
C ALA A 68 -9.40 -17.75 6.60
N LYS A 69 -9.72 -16.99 7.65
CA LYS A 69 -10.70 -15.90 7.60
C LYS A 69 -10.02 -14.56 7.82
N LEU A 70 -10.41 -13.56 7.04
CA LEU A 70 -10.12 -12.17 7.31
C LEU A 70 -11.19 -11.64 8.26
N ARG A 71 -10.74 -11.13 9.41
CA ARG A 71 -11.58 -10.41 10.38
C ARG A 71 -11.12 -8.96 10.41
N VAL A 72 -12.04 -8.05 10.16
CA VAL A 72 -11.78 -6.60 10.20
C VAL A 72 -12.84 -5.96 11.08
N GLN A 73 -12.41 -5.16 12.06
CA GLN A 73 -13.28 -4.27 12.82
C GLN A 73 -12.91 -2.83 12.44
N MET A 74 -13.88 -2.07 11.95
CA MET A 74 -13.71 -0.67 11.56
C MET A 74 -14.81 0.15 12.22
N ASN A 75 -14.47 0.86 13.29
CA ASN A 75 -15.46 1.58 14.10
C ASN A 75 -16.62 0.64 14.51
N GLN A 76 -17.84 0.94 14.07
CA GLN A 76 -19.05 0.15 14.34
C GLN A 76 -19.26 -0.98 13.31
N GLU A 77 -18.50 -1.01 12.22
CA GLU A 77 -18.60 -2.00 11.16
C GLU A 77 -17.66 -3.18 11.40
N SER A 78 -18.11 -4.38 11.02
CA SER A 78 -17.31 -5.60 11.15
C SER A 78 -17.45 -6.48 9.91
N ILE A 79 -16.33 -7.08 9.50
CA ILE A 79 -16.26 -8.00 8.38
C ILE A 79 -15.62 -9.29 8.86
N ASN A 80 -16.25 -10.42 8.55
CA ASN A 80 -15.71 -11.74 8.85
C ASN A 80 -15.97 -12.67 7.66
N LEU A 81 -14.94 -12.89 6.84
CA LEU A 81 -15.08 -13.64 5.60
C LEU A 81 -13.90 -14.57 5.35
N PRO A 82 -14.10 -15.67 4.59
CA PRO A 82 -12.99 -16.48 4.11
C PRO A 82 -12.05 -15.66 3.22
N ILE A 83 -10.73 -15.74 3.42
CA ILE A 83 -9.75 -14.98 2.61
C ILE A 83 -9.91 -15.30 1.11
N HIS A 84 -10.31 -16.53 0.75
CA HIS A 84 -10.54 -16.90 -0.64
C HIS A 84 -11.66 -16.11 -1.32
N ALA A 85 -12.56 -15.44 -0.58
CA ALA A 85 -13.57 -14.58 -1.21
C ALA A 85 -12.91 -13.37 -1.91
N LEU A 86 -11.76 -12.89 -1.39
CA LEU A 86 -11.01 -11.78 -1.99
C LEU A 86 -10.32 -12.15 -3.31
N THR A 87 -10.24 -13.44 -3.67
CA THR A 87 -9.73 -13.86 -4.99
C THR A 87 -10.76 -13.65 -6.09
N LYS A 88 -12.05 -13.56 -5.73
CA LYS A 88 -13.15 -13.30 -6.68
C LYS A 88 -13.34 -11.81 -6.95
N GLY A 89 -12.84 -10.94 -6.08
CA GLY A 89 -12.95 -9.50 -6.20
C GLY A 89 -12.69 -8.79 -4.87
N SER A 90 -12.51 -7.48 -4.96
CA SER A 90 -12.43 -6.64 -3.76
C SER A 90 -13.81 -6.45 -3.14
N ILE A 91 -13.85 -6.27 -1.83
CA ILE A 91 -15.06 -5.99 -1.06
C ILE A 91 -14.94 -4.57 -0.53
N SER A 92 -16.01 -3.80 -0.68
CA SER A 92 -16.07 -2.41 -0.25
C SER A 92 -17.38 -2.11 0.47
N GLY A 93 -17.37 -1.04 1.25
CA GLY A 93 -18.56 -0.54 1.93
C GLY A 93 -18.31 0.84 2.51
N ASN A 94 -19.32 1.37 3.16
CA ASN A 94 -19.28 2.66 3.84
C ASN A 94 -19.32 2.42 5.35
N LEU A 95 -18.67 3.29 6.13
CA LEU A 95 -18.70 3.27 7.59
C LEU A 95 -19.92 4.04 8.16
N GLY A 96 -20.89 4.37 7.32
CA GLY A 96 -22.07 5.16 7.64
C GLY A 96 -22.94 5.44 6.41
N PRO A 97 -23.75 6.52 6.43
CA PRO A 97 -24.59 6.96 5.30
C PRO A 97 -23.80 7.32 4.03
N ILE A 98 -24.52 7.76 2.99
CA ILE A 98 -23.91 8.36 1.80
C ILE A 98 -22.95 9.49 2.22
N ASP A 99 -21.82 9.60 1.53
CA ASP A 99 -20.71 10.52 1.83
C ASP A 99 -19.93 10.26 3.13
N SER A 100 -20.21 9.15 3.83
CA SER A 100 -19.35 8.68 4.91
C SER A 100 -18.05 8.04 4.37
N PRO A 101 -16.99 7.93 5.20
CA PRO A 101 -15.77 7.22 4.82
C PRO A 101 -16.06 5.81 4.32
N ALA A 102 -15.44 5.45 3.20
CA ALA A 102 -15.56 4.13 2.60
C ALA A 102 -14.29 3.30 2.82
N TYR A 103 -14.45 1.98 2.85
CA TYR A 103 -13.36 1.03 2.92
C TYR A 103 -13.34 0.13 1.69
N GLN A 104 -12.17 -0.41 1.37
CA GLN A 104 -12.00 -1.48 0.41
C GLN A 104 -10.96 -2.47 0.94
N SER A 105 -11.26 -3.76 0.83
CA SER A 105 -10.34 -4.86 1.11
C SER A 105 -10.24 -5.73 -0.13
N GLY A 106 -9.02 -5.99 -0.59
CA GLY A 106 -8.77 -6.76 -1.80
C GLY A 106 -7.38 -7.39 -1.80
N LEU A 107 -7.19 -8.40 -2.65
CA LEU A 107 -5.87 -8.94 -2.91
C LEU A 107 -5.14 -8.03 -3.89
N SER A 108 -3.92 -7.61 -3.52
CA SER A 108 -3.00 -6.90 -4.41
C SER A 108 -2.62 -7.79 -5.58
N LEU A 109 -3.36 -7.68 -6.69
CA LEU A 109 -3.31 -8.46 -7.92
C LEU A 109 -3.33 -9.99 -7.68
N PRO A 110 -4.33 -10.73 -8.20
CA PRO A 110 -4.29 -12.18 -8.13
C PRO A 110 -2.92 -12.70 -8.60
N SER A 111 -2.38 -13.72 -7.93
CA SER A 111 -1.04 -14.25 -8.23
C SER A 111 -0.80 -14.54 -9.71
N GLN A 112 -1.88 -14.83 -10.46
CA GLN A 112 -1.87 -15.00 -11.92
C GLN A 112 -1.36 -13.78 -12.71
N TYR A 113 -1.42 -12.57 -12.16
CA TYR A 113 -0.88 -11.33 -12.73
C TYR A 113 0.45 -10.91 -12.10
N SER A 114 0.87 -11.57 -11.02
CA SER A 114 2.20 -11.38 -10.45
C SER A 114 3.22 -12.17 -11.27
N ARG A 115 4.36 -11.54 -11.55
CA ARG A 115 5.51 -12.18 -12.19
C ARG A 115 6.73 -11.88 -11.35
N LYS A 116 7.38 -12.92 -10.86
CA LYS A 116 8.72 -12.79 -10.29
C LYS A 116 9.70 -12.84 -11.46
N VAL A 117 10.42 -11.75 -11.66
CA VAL A 117 11.52 -11.69 -12.62
C VAL A 117 12.81 -11.60 -11.81
N ALA A 118 13.75 -12.48 -12.11
CA ALA A 118 15.08 -12.44 -11.53
C ALA A 118 16.07 -12.09 -12.64
N PHE A 119 16.98 -11.17 -12.34
CA PHE A 119 18.09 -10.81 -13.22
C PHE A 119 19.38 -11.16 -12.48
N GLN A 120 20.30 -11.81 -13.19
CA GLN A 120 21.65 -12.01 -12.71
C GLN A 120 22.53 -10.98 -13.43
N LEU A 121 23.21 -10.16 -12.65
CA LEU A 121 24.18 -9.18 -13.15
C LEU A 121 25.56 -9.71 -12.81
N ASP A 122 26.48 -9.64 -13.77
CA ASP A 122 27.88 -10.02 -13.54
C ASP A 122 28.72 -8.79 -13.15
N SER A 123 29.94 -9.03 -12.66
CA SER A 123 30.85 -7.96 -12.26
C SER A 123 31.32 -7.07 -13.42
N LYS A 124 31.07 -7.45 -14.68
CA LYS A 124 31.39 -6.62 -15.85
C LYS A 124 30.30 -5.59 -16.12
N CYS A 125 29.10 -5.75 -15.55
CA CYS A 125 28.01 -4.79 -15.64
C CYS A 125 28.26 -3.51 -14.82
N PHE A 126 29.32 -3.51 -14.02
CA PHE A 126 29.58 -2.51 -12.98
C PHE A 126 30.99 -1.96 -13.12
N GLU A 127 31.16 -0.66 -12.93
CA GLU A 127 32.49 -0.07 -12.79
C GLU A 127 33.13 -0.55 -11.48
N LYS A 128 34.44 -0.35 -11.29
CA LYS A 128 35.05 -0.61 -9.97
C LYS A 128 35.00 0.67 -9.14
N CYS A 129 34.02 0.79 -8.25
CA CYS A 129 34.00 1.86 -7.25
C CYS A 129 33.40 1.38 -5.92
N GLU A 130 33.65 2.13 -4.85
CA GLU A 130 33.27 1.76 -3.47
C GLU A 130 31.76 1.73 -3.22
N TYR A 131 30.98 2.42 -4.06
CA TYR A 131 29.54 2.51 -3.88
C TYR A 131 28.81 2.64 -5.19
N GLN A 132 27.89 1.71 -5.44
CA GLN A 132 27.05 1.72 -6.63
C GLN A 132 25.60 1.47 -6.28
N TRP A 133 24.73 1.97 -7.15
CA TRP A 133 23.32 1.67 -7.07
C TRP A 133 22.73 1.47 -8.46
N ALA A 134 21.67 0.67 -8.52
CA ALA A 134 20.91 0.39 -9.73
C ALA A 134 19.40 0.54 -9.48
N TYR A 135 18.63 0.76 -10.54
CA TYR A 135 17.17 0.70 -10.52
C TYR A 135 16.66 -0.33 -11.52
N GLY A 136 15.70 -1.15 -11.11
CA GLY A 136 14.86 -1.90 -12.04
C GLY A 136 13.83 -0.97 -12.68
N ARG A 137 13.74 -0.98 -14.01
CA ARG A 137 12.70 -0.25 -14.74
C ARG A 137 11.84 -1.21 -15.54
N VAL A 138 10.53 -1.06 -15.44
CA VAL A 138 9.54 -1.85 -16.18
C VAL A 138 8.75 -0.90 -17.07
N ARG A 139 8.63 -1.22 -18.35
CA ARG A 139 7.80 -0.47 -19.30
C ARG A 139 6.55 -1.27 -19.64
N LEU A 140 5.38 -0.65 -19.49
CA LEU A 140 4.13 -1.18 -20.00
C LEU A 140 4.05 -0.98 -21.52
N LYS A 141 3.27 -1.81 -22.22
CA LYS A 141 3.08 -1.71 -23.69
C LYS A 141 2.56 -0.35 -24.15
N ASN A 142 1.82 0.35 -23.28
CA ASN A 142 1.31 1.70 -23.53
C ASN A 142 2.36 2.82 -23.31
N GLY A 143 3.61 2.47 -23.03
CA GLY A 143 4.71 3.42 -22.91
C GLY A 143 4.99 3.92 -21.48
N HIS A 144 4.14 3.60 -20.50
CA HIS A 144 4.33 4.03 -19.11
C HIS A 144 5.45 3.24 -18.44
N TRP A 145 6.20 3.90 -17.55
CA TRP A 145 7.32 3.30 -16.82
C TRP A 145 7.01 3.19 -15.33
N GLY A 146 7.34 2.05 -14.74
CA GLY A 146 7.53 1.87 -13.31
C GLY A 146 9.02 1.75 -13.00
N VAL A 147 9.46 2.33 -11.89
CA VAL A 147 10.86 2.29 -11.42
C VAL A 147 10.87 1.71 -10.01
N SER A 148 11.81 0.81 -9.71
CA SER A 148 12.01 0.28 -8.36
C SER A 148 12.64 1.32 -7.44
N SER A 149 12.63 1.05 -6.14
CA SER A 149 13.56 1.70 -5.20
C SER A 149 15.03 1.42 -5.61
N PRO A 150 15.99 2.25 -5.16
CA PRO A 150 17.40 2.01 -5.42
C PRO A 150 17.85 0.67 -4.82
N ILE A 151 18.67 -0.06 -5.57
CA ILE A 151 19.33 -1.29 -5.15
C ILE A 151 20.81 -0.94 -4.97
N PHE A 152 21.29 -0.99 -3.74
CA PHE A 152 22.69 -0.67 -3.41
C PHE A 152 23.57 -1.91 -3.52
N LEU A 153 24.74 -1.75 -4.14
CA LEU A 153 25.73 -2.78 -4.40
C LEU A 153 27.05 -2.35 -3.75
N TYR A 154 27.63 -3.26 -2.98
CA TYR A 154 28.88 -3.10 -2.23
C TYR A 154 29.89 -4.14 -2.70
#